data_AF-A0AAE1MCP5-F1
#
_entry.id   AF-A0AAE1MCP5-F1
#
_cell.length_a   1.000
_cell.length_b   1.000
_cell.length_c   1.000
_cell.angle_alpha   90.00
_cell.angle_beta   90.00
_cell.angle_gamma   90.00
#
_symmetry.space_group_name_H-M   'P 1'
#
loop_
_entity.id
_entity.type
_entity.pdbx_description
1 polymer ?
#
loop_
_entity_poly.entity_id
_entity_poly.type
_entity_poly.pdbx_seq_one_letter_code
_entity_poly.pdbx_strand_id
1 'polypeptide(L)' 'MVNKEKIRISWAVFCEPPKDKIVLKPLPELVSDAEPARFPPRTFTQHIQHKLFRKTEEPVDADQTK' A
#
# COMPACT_ATOMS: atom_id res chain seq x y z
N MET A 1 -7.48 5.48 -24.34
CA MET A 1 -8.35 6.54 -24.88
C MET A 1 -9.74 6.35 -24.28
N VAL A 2 -10.23 7.32 -23.51
CA VAL A 2 -11.61 7.28 -22.98
C VAL A 2 -12.58 7.59 -24.12
N ASN A 3 -13.70 6.88 -24.19
CA ASN A 3 -14.63 6.98 -25.32
C ASN A 3 -15.28 8.38 -25.37
N LYS A 4 -15.28 9.05 -26.53
CA LYS A 4 -15.88 10.38 -26.70
C LYS A 4 -17.41 10.32 -26.85
N GLU A 5 -17.97 9.16 -27.20
CA GLU A 5 -19.36 9.04 -27.64
C GLU A 5 -20.31 8.52 -26.57
N LYS A 6 -19.80 7.79 -25.57
CA LYS A 6 -20.62 7.11 -24.56
C LYS A 6 -20.20 7.52 -23.16
N ILE A 7 -21.19 7.88 -22.35
CA ILE A 7 -20.99 8.25 -20.95
C ILE A 7 -20.66 6.99 -20.14
N ARG A 8 -19.49 6.99 -19.49
CA ARG A 8 -19.08 5.94 -18.56
C ARG A 8 -19.51 6.32 -17.14
N ILE A 9 -20.49 5.62 -16.60
CA ILE A 9 -20.90 5.76 -15.20
C ILE A 9 -20.29 4.61 -14.40
N SER A 10 -19.65 4.93 -13.29
CA SER A 10 -19.19 3.92 -12.32
C SER A 10 -19.33 4.47 -10.92
N TRP A 11 -19.86 3.65 -10.02
CA TRP A 11 -19.92 3.94 -8.60
C TRP A 11 -19.00 2.96 -7.86
N ALA A 12 -17.95 3.49 -7.24
CA ALA A 12 -17.01 2.69 -6.47
C ALA A 12 -17.25 2.94 -4.98
N VAL A 13 -17.50 1.86 -4.23
CA VAL A 13 -17.58 1.89 -2.77
C VAL A 13 -16.37 1.12 -2.25
N PHE A 14 -15.49 1.81 -1.52
CA PHE A 14 -14.31 1.22 -0.92
C PHE A 14 -14.57 0.97 0.57
N CYS A 15 -14.36 -0.27 1.01
CA CYS A 15 -14.40 -0.62 2.42
C CYS A 15 -13.02 -0.41 3.03
N GLU A 16 -12.75 0.81 3.49
CA GLU A 16 -11.47 1.16 4.11
C GLU A 16 -11.43 0.75 5.58
N PRO A 17 -10.29 0.23 6.07
CA PRO A 17 -10.10 -0.01 7.50
C PRO A 17 -10.00 1.34 8.27
N PRO A 18 -10.34 1.37 9.57
CA PRO A 18 -10.15 2.54 10.43
C PRO A 18 -8.72 3.08 10.38
N LYS A 19 -8.60 4.35 9.94
CA LYS A 19 -7.34 4.94 9.45
C LYS A 19 -6.19 4.91 10.45
N ASP A 20 -6.51 5.15 11.73
CA ASP A 20 -5.51 5.37 12.78
C ASP A 20 -5.54 4.30 13.88
N LYS A 21 -6.56 3.43 13.89
CA LYS A 21 -6.75 2.43 14.96
C LYS A 21 -6.20 1.04 14.60
N ILE A 22 -6.02 0.75 13.32
CA ILE A 22 -5.58 -0.56 12.84
C ILE A 22 -4.20 -0.46 12.20
N VAL A 23 -3.27 -1.27 12.69
CA VAL A 23 -1.96 -1.50 12.07
C VAL A 23 -2.12 -2.63 11.06
N LEU A 24 -1.92 -2.31 9.79
CA LEU A 24 -1.91 -3.26 8.69
C LEU A 24 -0.58 -4.03 8.74
N LYS A 25 -0.67 -5.33 8.97
CA LYS A 25 0.46 -6.26 8.90
C LYS A 25 -0.02 -7.58 8.30
N PRO A 26 0.87 -8.39 7.70
CA PRO A 26 0.54 -9.75 7.32
C PRO A 26 -0.04 -10.51 8.52
N LEU A 27 -1.08 -11.30 8.28
CA LEU A 27 -1.66 -12.13 9.33
C LEU A 27 -0.60 -13.15 9.80
N PRO A 28 -0.51 -13.43 11.11
CA PRO A 28 0.49 -14.37 11.63
C PRO A 28 0.43 -15.76 10.98
N GLU A 29 -0.76 -16.18 10.57
CA GLU A 29 -1.00 -17.46 9.87
C GLU A 29 -0.35 -17.53 8.48
N LEU A 30 -0.04 -16.38 7.89
CA LEU A 30 0.57 -16.25 6.55
C LEU A 30 2.07 -15.96 6.61
N VAL A 31 2.66 -15.96 7.81
CA VAL A 31 4.09 -15.72 8.00
C VAL A 31 4.71 -16.99 8.57
N SER A 32 5.63 -17.57 7.82
CA SER A 32 6.41 -18.74 8.24
C SER A 32 7.87 -18.55 7.87
N ASP A 33 8.76 -19.43 8.36
CA ASP A 33 10.18 -19.37 7.99
C ASP A 33 10.41 -19.57 6.49
N ALA A 34 9.50 -20.30 5.81
CA ALA A 34 9.51 -20.46 4.36
C ALA A 34 8.91 -19.25 3.63
N GLU A 35 7.99 -18.53 4.27
CA GLU A 35 7.25 -17.40 3.70
C GLU A 35 7.36 -16.17 4.63
N PRO A 36 8.46 -15.41 4.54
CA PRO A 36 8.68 -14.26 5.40
C PRO A 36 7.73 -13.11 5.05
N ALA A 37 7.47 -12.24 6.05
CA ALA A 37 6.62 -11.07 5.88
C ALA A 37 7.17 -10.11 4.81
N ARG A 38 6.46 -10.01 3.68
CA ARG A 38 6.85 -9.16 2.53
C ARG A 38 6.51 -7.68 2.71
N PHE A 39 5.66 -7.35 3.70
CA PHE A 39 5.16 -5.99 3.92
C PHE A 39 5.43 -5.55 5.35
N PRO A 40 6.03 -4.37 5.54
CA PRO A 40 6.25 -3.83 6.88
C PRO A 40 4.91 -3.42 7.52
N PRO A 41 4.80 -3.51 8.86
CA PRO A 41 3.61 -3.06 9.58
C PRO A 41 3.45 -1.54 9.47
N ARG A 42 2.28 -1.06 9.04
CA ARG A 42 1.96 0.38 8.88
C ARG A 42 0.50 0.65 9.20
N THR A 43 0.15 1.85 9.68
CA THR A 43 -1.26 2.25 9.72
C THR A 43 -1.81 2.49 8.31
N PHE A 44 -3.14 2.50 8.15
CA PHE A 44 -3.71 2.79 6.83
C PHE A 44 -3.37 4.21 6.36
N THR A 45 -3.35 5.20 7.27
CA THR A 45 -2.88 6.57 6.97
C THR A 45 -1.44 6.57 6.45
N GLN A 46 -0.52 5.88 7.13
CA GLN A 46 0.88 5.76 6.71
C GLN A 46 1.01 5.01 5.38
N HIS A 47 0.19 3.98 5.14
CA HIS A 47 0.19 3.24 3.89
C HIS A 47 -0.23 4.10 2.71
N ILE A 48 -1.28 4.91 2.88
CA ILE A 48 -1.76 5.87 1.87
C ILE A 48 -0.69 6.93 1.59
N GLN A 49 -0.10 7.52 2.64
CA GLN A 49 1.00 8.48 2.50
C GLN A 49 2.18 7.87 1.75
N HIS A 50 2.65 6.69 2.15
CA HIS A 50 3.74 5.99 1.47
C HIS A 50 3.41 5.72 -0.01
N LYS A 51 2.16 5.41 -0.36
CA LYS A 51 1.73 5.21 -1.77
C LYS A 51 1.68 6.52 -2.57
N LEU A 52 1.27 7.62 -1.94
CA LEU A 52 1.23 8.96 -2.54
C LEU A 52 2.63 9.50 -2.80
N PHE A 53 3.56 9.31 -1.85
CA PHE A 53 4.93 9.84 -1.91
C PHE A 53 5.94 8.86 -2.53
N ARG A 54 5.54 7.60 -2.83
CA ARG A 54 6.40 6.62 -3.53
C ARG A 54 6.85 7.07 -4.93
N LYS A 55 6.20 8.08 -5.51
CA LYS A 55 6.55 8.59 -6.85
C LYS A 55 7.68 9.63 -6.85
N THR A 56 8.05 10.18 -5.68
CA THR A 56 9.14 11.15 -5.56
C THR A 56 10.47 10.54 -5.12
N GLU A 57 10.47 9.30 -4.66
CA GLU A 57 11.66 8.59 -4.20
C GLU A 57 11.76 7.26 -4.96
N GLU A 58 12.42 7.29 -6.12
CA GLU A 58 13.14 6.11 -6.59
C GLU A 58 14.24 5.79 -5.54
N PRO A 59 14.58 4.51 -5.31
CA PRO A 59 15.52 4.15 -4.27
C PRO A 59 16.88 4.80 -4.57
N VAL A 60 17.26 5.77 -3.74
CA VAL A 60 18.67 6.00 -3.45
C VAL A 60 19.09 4.78 -2.66
N ASP A 61 19.56 3.74 -3.37
CA ASP A 61 20.33 2.66 -2.77
C ASP A 61 21.59 3.29 -2.18
N ALA A 62 21.48 3.67 -0.92
CA ALA A 62 22.58 4.07 -0.05
C ALA A 62 22.32 3.43 1.31
N ASP A 63 22.97 2.30 1.57
CA ASP A 63 24.22 2.41 2.33
C ASP A 63 25.00 1.08 2.28
N GLN A 64 26.21 1.19 1.75
CA GLN A 64 27.33 0.33 2.10
C GLN A 64 27.82 0.77 3.48
N THR A 65 27.57 0.00 4.52
CA THR A 65 28.43 -0.04 5.73
C THR A 65 28.20 -1.43 6.34
N LYS A 66 29.21 -2.28 6.59
CA LYS A 66 30.58 -2.07 7.06
C LYS A 66 31.39 -3.35 6.79
#